data_AF-A0A1Q3KV10-F1
#
_entry.id   AF-A0A1Q3KV10-F1
#
_cell.length_a   1.000
_cell.length_b   1.000
_cell.length_c   1.000
_cell.angle_alpha   90.00
_cell.angle_beta   90.00
_cell.angle_gamma   90.00
#
_symmetry.space_group_name_H-M   'P 1'
#
loop_
_entity.id
_entity.type
_entity.pdbx_description
1 polymer ?
#
loop_
_entity_poly.entity_id
_entity_poly.type
_entity_poly.pdbx_seq_one_letter_code
_entity_poly.pdbx_strand_id
1 'polypeptide(L)'
;MNDDLKDWIQIGFERLMARLDRIERHLEKMAIKEKLLEGEKLLDNQDVCQMLNVSKRTLQRYRSSGELPYQMVYHKTFYKESDVIAFIKANFAKGDDKNGDAPEDPGNDPEDPDTN
;
A
#
# COMPACT_ATOMS: atom_id res chain seq x y z
N MET A 1 -47.82 -17.50 -13.59
CA MET A 1 -47.50 -16.27 -14.34
C MET A 1 -46.59 -15.31 -13.56
N ASN A 2 -46.94 -14.85 -12.35
CA ASN A 2 -45.98 -14.08 -11.52
C ASN A 2 -44.90 -14.96 -10.86
N ASP A 3 -45.19 -16.23 -10.60
CA ASP A 3 -44.25 -17.14 -9.92
C ASP A 3 -43.15 -17.66 -10.86
N ASP A 4 -43.45 -17.86 -12.14
CA ASP A 4 -42.46 -18.30 -13.15
C ASP A 4 -41.37 -17.24 -13.38
N LEU A 5 -41.77 -15.96 -13.38
CA LEU A 5 -40.83 -14.84 -13.49
C LEU A 5 -39.97 -14.70 -12.23
N LYS A 6 -40.57 -14.87 -11.05
CA LYS A 6 -39.84 -14.86 -9.77
C LYS A 6 -38.83 -15.99 -9.69
N ASP A 7 -39.22 -17.19 -10.10
CA ASP A 7 -38.34 -18.37 -10.11
C ASP A 7 -37.17 -18.17 -11.08
N TRP A 8 -37.43 -17.64 -12.27
CA TRP A 8 -36.38 -17.31 -13.23
C TRP A 8 -35.39 -16.26 -12.71
N ILE A 9 -35.88 -15.18 -12.08
CA ILE A 9 -35.03 -14.15 -11.46
C ILE A 9 -34.23 -14.73 -10.29
N GLN A 10 -34.86 -15.55 -9.45
CA GLN A 10 -34.22 -16.19 -8.30
C GLN A 10 -33.06 -17.10 -8.75
N ILE A 11 -33.30 -17.98 -9.72
CA ILE A 11 -32.28 -18.86 -10.29
C ILE A 11 -31.15 -18.06 -10.94
N GLY A 12 -31.50 -16.97 -11.65
CA GLY A 12 -30.53 -16.07 -12.26
C GLY A 12 -29.64 -15.38 -11.23
N PHE A 13 -30.23 -14.90 -10.15
CA PHE A 13 -29.53 -14.23 -9.05
C PHE A 13 -28.62 -15.20 -8.29
N GLU A 14 -29.09 -16.41 -7.98
CA GLU A 14 -28.27 -17.45 -7.34
C GLU A 14 -27.04 -17.81 -8.15
N ARG A 15 -27.17 -17.93 -9.48
CA ARG A 15 -26.03 -18.15 -10.38
C ARG A 15 -25.08 -16.96 -10.41
N LEU A 16 -25.60 -15.74 -10.36
CA LEU A 16 -24.79 -14.52 -10.31
C LEU A 16 -23.99 -14.46 -9.00
N MET A 17 -24.64 -14.66 -7.86
CA MET A 17 -24.00 -14.67 -6.54
C MET A 17 -22.93 -15.76 -6.44
N ALA A 18 -23.23 -16.98 -6.93
CA ALA A 18 -22.24 -18.06 -6.95
C ALA A 18 -20.98 -17.72 -7.78
N ARG A 19 -21.14 -16.93 -8.86
CA ARG A 19 -20.00 -16.43 -9.66
C ARG A 19 -19.25 -15.32 -8.92
N LEU A 20 -19.95 -14.40 -8.26
CA LEU A 20 -19.32 -13.33 -7.48
C LEU A 20 -18.50 -13.91 -6.32
N ASP A 21 -19.05 -14.85 -5.56
CA ASP A 21 -18.33 -15.52 -4.48
C ASP A 21 -17.09 -16.28 -4.98
N ARG A 22 -17.19 -16.87 -6.19
CA ARG A 22 -16.03 -17.53 -6.81
C ARG A 22 -14.96 -16.50 -7.16
N ILE A 23 -15.34 -15.33 -7.69
CA ILE A 23 -14.40 -14.25 -8.00
C ILE A 23 -13.74 -13.73 -6.73
N GLU A 24 -14.51 -13.51 -5.66
CA GLU A 24 -14.00 -13.09 -4.35
C GLU A 24 -12.97 -14.07 -3.80
N ARG A 25 -13.29 -15.37 -3.74
CA ARG A 25 -12.34 -16.40 -3.28
C ARG A 25 -11.08 -16.50 -4.14
N HIS A 26 -11.18 -16.23 -5.45
CA HIS A 26 -10.02 -16.19 -6.33
C HIS A 26 -9.16 -14.95 -6.06
N LEU A 27 -9.79 -13.79 -5.82
CA LEU A 27 -9.11 -12.56 -5.42
C LEU A 27 -8.42 -12.70 -4.08
N GLU A 28 -9.05 -13.28 -3.06
CA GLU A 28 -8.41 -13.53 -1.76
C GLU A 28 -7.18 -14.43 -1.91
N LYS A 29 -7.30 -15.52 -2.68
CA LYS A 29 -6.15 -16.42 -2.95
C LYS A 29 -5.03 -15.74 -3.70
N MET A 30 -5.35 -14.83 -4.63
CA MET A 30 -4.35 -14.04 -5.36
C MET A 30 -3.72 -12.98 -4.44
N ALA A 31 -4.51 -12.29 -3.61
CA ALA A 31 -4.02 -11.29 -2.67
C ALA A 31 -3.09 -11.92 -1.61
N ILE A 32 -3.41 -13.13 -1.14
CA ILE A 32 -2.53 -13.89 -0.24
C ILE A 32 -1.22 -14.25 -0.95
N LYS A 33 -1.27 -14.69 -2.22
CA LYS A 33 -0.07 -14.98 -3.02
C LYS A 33 0.75 -13.74 -3.35
N GLU A 34 0.11 -12.61 -3.61
CA GLU A 34 0.78 -11.32 -3.83
C GLU A 34 1.44 -10.80 -2.55
N LYS A 35 0.80 -10.96 -1.39
CA LYS A 35 1.43 -10.65 -0.10
C LYS A 35 2.59 -11.59 0.25
N LEU A 36 2.74 -12.74 -0.44
CA LEU A 36 3.77 -13.77 -0.23
C LEU A 36 4.62 -13.99 -1.49
N LEU A 37 5.15 -12.92 -2.10
CA LEU A 37 6.16 -13.09 -3.16
C LEU A 37 7.42 -13.72 -2.55
N GLU A 38 7.89 -14.83 -3.14
CA GLU A 38 9.10 -15.56 -2.72
C GLU A 38 9.08 -16.15 -1.30
N GLY A 39 7.90 -16.22 -0.65
CA GLY A 39 7.79 -16.67 0.74
C GLY A 39 8.08 -15.58 1.78
N GLU A 40 8.34 -14.35 1.34
CA GLU A 40 8.48 -13.18 2.20
C GLU A 40 7.23 -12.31 2.14
N LYS A 41 6.85 -11.74 3.28
CA LYS A 41 5.71 -10.84 3.36
C LYS A 41 6.06 -9.50 2.71
N LEU A 42 5.26 -9.07 1.74
CA LEU A 42 5.34 -7.72 1.20
C LEU A 42 4.46 -6.77 2.03
N LEU A 43 5.08 -5.68 2.47
CA LEU A 43 4.45 -4.59 3.20
C LEU A 43 4.18 -3.44 2.22
N ASP A 44 2.99 -2.85 2.30
CA ASP A 44 2.71 -1.63 1.55
C ASP A 44 3.15 -0.37 2.33
N ASN A 45 2.97 0.81 1.74
CA ASN A 45 3.33 2.07 2.40
C ASN A 45 2.63 2.24 3.77
N GLN A 46 1.40 1.75 3.93
CA GLN A 46 0.63 1.91 5.16
C GLN A 46 1.19 1.01 6.26
N ASP A 47 1.42 -0.27 5.92
CA ASP A 47 2.01 -1.25 6.82
C ASP A 47 3.39 -0.77 7.31
N VAL A 48 4.23 -0.23 6.42
CA VAL A 48 5.56 0.30 6.77
C VAL A 48 5.49 1.56 7.62
N CYS A 49 4.57 2.51 7.32
CA CYS A 49 4.38 3.69 8.17
C CYS A 49 4.01 3.31 9.60
N GLN A 50 3.13 2.33 9.76
CA GLN A 50 2.70 1.84 11.08
C GLN A 50 3.84 1.13 11.81
N MET A 51 4.60 0.28 11.11
CA MET A 51 5.68 -0.49 11.71
C MET A 51 6.86 0.38 12.15
N LEU A 52 7.17 1.43 11.38
CA LEU A 52 8.21 2.41 11.71
C LEU A 52 7.71 3.53 12.63
N ASN A 53 6.39 3.64 12.84
CA ASN A 53 5.73 4.76 13.51
C ASN A 53 6.13 6.13 12.91
N VAL A 54 6.17 6.21 11.57
CA VAL A 54 6.56 7.42 10.84
C VAL A 54 5.45 7.91 9.92
N SER A 55 5.52 9.18 9.55
CA SER A 55 4.64 9.75 8.53
C SER A 55 5.04 9.31 7.12
N LYS A 56 4.09 9.42 6.17
CA LYS A 56 4.36 9.19 4.74
C LYS A 56 5.50 10.06 4.20
N ARG A 57 5.64 11.29 4.72
CA ARG A 57 6.72 12.23 4.34
C ARG A 57 8.09 11.69 4.76
N THR A 58 8.19 11.10 5.95
CA THR A 58 9.42 10.46 6.42
C THR A 58 9.72 9.20 5.63
N LEU A 59 8.72 8.37 5.34
CA LEU A 59 8.89 7.18 4.50
C LEU A 59 9.38 7.54 3.09
N GLN A 60 8.84 8.62 2.51
CA GLN A 60 9.31 9.14 1.23
C GLN A 60 10.77 9.59 1.29
N ARG A 61 11.21 10.18 2.40
CA ARG A 61 12.62 10.55 2.60
C ARG A 61 13.54 9.33 2.63
N TYR A 62 13.17 8.27 3.35
CA TYR A 62 13.92 7.00 3.36
C TYR A 62 13.99 6.35 1.98
N ARG A 63 12.91 6.49 1.19
CA ARG A 63 12.90 6.06 -0.21
C ARG A 63 13.84 6.89 -1.09
N SER A 64 13.85 8.22 -0.94
CA SER A 64 14.72 9.11 -1.72
C SER A 64 16.19 9.02 -1.31
N SER A 65 16.47 8.74 -0.03
CA SER A 65 17.84 8.54 0.48
C SER A 65 18.39 7.14 0.18
N GLY A 66 17.53 6.20 -0.24
CA GLY A 66 17.93 4.82 -0.56
C GLY A 66 18.20 3.95 0.67
N GLU A 67 17.87 4.44 1.86
CA GLU A 67 18.03 3.69 3.12
C GLU A 67 17.06 2.51 3.24
N LEU A 68 15.90 2.60 2.59
CA LEU A 68 14.89 1.55 2.58
C LEU A 68 14.66 1.02 1.15
N PRO A 69 15.08 -0.23 0.86
CA PRO A 69 14.84 -0.87 -0.43
C PRO A 69 13.35 -1.01 -0.71
N TYR A 70 12.94 -0.69 -1.94
CA TYR A 70 11.54 -0.80 -2.37
C TYR A 70 11.43 -1.53 -3.71
N GLN A 71 10.27 -2.14 -3.94
CA GLN A 71 9.91 -2.80 -5.19
C GLN A 71 8.59 -2.25 -5.70
N MET A 72 8.46 -2.14 -7.03
CA MET A 72 7.21 -1.73 -7.65
C MET A 72 6.50 -2.95 -8.24
N VAL A 73 5.32 -3.24 -7.73
CA VAL A 73 4.47 -4.35 -8.20
C VAL A 73 3.13 -3.74 -8.61
N TYR A 74 2.74 -3.90 -9.87
CA TYR A 74 1.50 -3.34 -10.44
C TYR A 74 1.26 -1.86 -10.08
N HIS A 75 2.27 -1.01 -10.28
CA HIS A 75 2.22 0.44 -10.01
C HIS A 75 2.07 0.82 -8.52
N LYS A 76 2.11 -0.14 -7.61
CA LYS A 76 2.16 0.08 -6.16
C LYS A 76 3.57 -0.19 -5.63
N THR A 77 3.98 0.58 -4.63
CA THR A 77 5.27 0.41 -3.96
C THR A 77 5.09 -0.57 -2.80
N PHE A 78 5.93 -1.59 -2.78
CA PHE A 78 6.00 -2.61 -1.74
C PHE A 78 7.41 -2.70 -1.18
N TYR A 79 7.51 -3.16 0.05
CA TYR A 79 8.75 -3.35 0.79
C TYR A 79 8.79 -4.79 1.31
N LYS A 80 9.98 -5.39 1.33
CA LYS A 80 10.17 -6.70 1.95
C LYS A 80 10.16 -6.54 3.46
N GLU A 81 9.42 -7.40 4.17
CA GLU A 81 9.40 -7.40 5.64
C GLU A 81 10.81 -7.54 6.24
N SER A 82 11.65 -8.41 5.66
CA SER A 82 13.05 -8.60 6.07
C SER A 82 13.86 -7.30 6.03
N ASP A 83 13.73 -6.53 4.95
CA ASP A 83 14.46 -5.27 4.75
C ASP A 83 13.96 -4.19 5.72
N VAL A 84 12.65 -4.11 5.93
CA VAL A 84 12.04 -3.16 6.88
C VAL A 84 12.49 -3.48 8.32
N ILE A 85 12.52 -4.75 8.70
CA ILE A 85 13.02 -5.18 10.02
C ILE A 85 14.52 -4.88 10.17
N ALA A 86 15.32 -5.13 9.13
CA ALA A 86 16.75 -4.82 9.14
C ALA A 86 16.98 -3.31 9.29
N PHE A 87 16.21 -2.50 8.58
CA PHE A 87 16.23 -1.05 8.70
C PHE A 87 15.85 -0.58 10.10
N ILE A 88 14.79 -1.13 10.69
CA ILE A 88 14.41 -0.87 12.09
C ILE A 88 15.57 -1.17 13.03
N LYS A 89 16.16 -2.36 12.93
CA LYS A 89 17.29 -2.75 13.80
C LYS A 89 18.49 -1.81 13.64
N ALA A 90 18.79 -1.38 12.41
CA ALA A 90 19.90 -0.48 12.13
C ALA A 90 19.66 0.96 12.64
N ASN A 91 18.44 1.49 12.49
CA ASN A 91 18.11 2.86 12.89
C ASN A 91 17.76 3.00 14.38
N PHE A 92 17.05 2.04 14.97
CA PHE A 92 16.71 2.08 16.40
C PHE A 92 17.92 1.76 17.31
N ALA A 93 18.96 1.09 16.79
CA ALA A 93 20.24 1.00 17.50
C ALA A 93 21.02 2.34 17.54
N LYS A 94 20.55 3.35 16.80
CA LYS A 94 21.29 4.59 16.51
C LYS A 94 20.57 5.88 16.92
N GLY A 95 19.32 5.82 17.39
CA GLY A 95 18.46 7.01 17.44
C GLY A 95 17.54 7.10 18.65
N ASP A 96 18.10 7.39 19.82
CA ASP A 96 17.40 8.10 20.91
C ASP A 96 17.49 9.64 20.73
N ASP A 97 17.77 10.14 19.52
CA ASP A 97 17.98 11.57 19.33
C ASP A 97 17.41 12.09 17.99
N LYS A 98 16.44 13.01 18.16
CA LYS A 98 16.06 14.15 17.31
C LYS A 98 14.79 14.05 16.47
N ASN A 99 13.74 14.58 17.12
CA ASN A 99 12.87 15.66 16.68
C ASN A 99 11.95 15.44 15.47
N GLY A 100 10.66 15.49 15.80
CA GLY A 100 9.66 16.03 14.89
C GLY A 100 10.05 17.45 14.50
N ASP A 101 9.95 17.72 13.21
CA ASP A 101 9.75 19.05 12.70
C ASP A 101 8.92 18.90 11.43
N ALA A 102 7.68 19.38 11.53
CA ALA A 102 6.85 19.61 10.37
C ALA A 102 7.34 20.94 9.77
N PRO A 103 7.74 20.99 8.49
CA PRO A 103 7.84 22.27 7.82
C PRO A 103 6.41 22.68 7.51
N GLU A 104 5.93 23.61 8.34
CA GLU A 104 4.88 24.57 8.05
C GLU A 104 5.07 25.09 6.63
N ASP A 105 4.00 25.08 5.84
CA ASP A 105 3.92 25.63 4.50
C ASP A 105 3.93 27.16 4.60
N PRO A 106 5.03 27.87 4.29
CA PRO A 106 4.99 29.30 4.15
C PRO A 106 4.63 29.57 2.69
N GLY A 107 3.40 30.00 2.45
CA GLY A 107 2.99 30.45 1.14
C GLY A 107 4.02 31.41 0.54
N ASN A 108 4.41 31.14 -0.71
CA ASN A 108 5.02 32.14 -1.57
C ASN A 108 4.76 31.74 -3.02
N ASP A 109 3.83 32.45 -3.66
CA ASP A 109 3.83 32.65 -5.11
C ASP A 109 5.20 33.21 -5.52
N PRO A 110 5.71 32.86 -6.71
CA PRO A 110 6.23 33.95 -7.53
C PRO A 110 5.91 33.82 -9.03
N GLU A 111 5.62 35.00 -9.56
CA GLU A 111 5.43 35.42 -10.95
C GLU A 111 6.63 35.09 -11.86
N ASP A 112 6.34 35.13 -13.17
CA ASP A 112 7.20 34.94 -14.36
C ASP A 112 8.57 35.66 -14.33
N PRO A 113 9.50 35.25 -15.20
CA PRO A 113 9.92 36.20 -16.24
C PRO A 113 10.25 35.60 -17.63
N ASP A 114 9.96 36.41 -18.65
CA ASP A 114 10.36 36.33 -20.06
C ASP A 114 11.84 35.94 -20.33
N THR A 115 12.06 35.07 -21.34
CA THR A 115 13.06 35.16 -22.45
C THR A 115 13.02 33.82 -23.22
N ASN A 116 12.93 33.70 -24.55
CA ASN A 116 13.25 34.56 -25.69
C ASN A 116 12.37 34.15 -26.89
#